data_AF-A0AB38Q187-F1
#
_entry.id   AF-A0AB38Q187-F1
#
_cell.length_a   1.000
_cell.length_b   1.000
_cell.length_c   1.000
_cell.angle_alpha   90.00
_cell.angle_beta   90.00
_cell.angle_gamma   90.00
#
_symmetry.space_group_name_H-M   'P 1'
#
loop_
_entity.id
_entity.type
_entity.pdbx_description
1 polymer ?
#
loop_
_entity_poly.entity_id
_entity_poly.type
_entity_poly.pdbx_seq_one_letter_code
_entity_poly.pdbx_strand_id
1 'polypeptide(L)'
;MKSKQIIIMLLSFIILFAISCKNDDKTGGGSGDIVEGYTHSNHPPIGSYVSVFSNAQGGLYTNTNETATVKIVDGNCNITGKISSVGGNTLSVLDYNITVTSWYTHPNISYLNRAGTLGGVYGEATITEPASSTLDYFNVEYDTTSQSISVSLRTTPASGDQYYSALDLKRVE
;
A
#
# COMPACT_ATOMS: atom_id res chain seq x y z
N MET A 1 19.41 46.21 28.65
CA MET A 1 18.55 46.25 27.43
C MET A 1 19.09 45.44 26.25
N LYS A 2 20.37 45.03 26.21
CA LYS A 2 20.93 44.23 25.10
C LYS A 2 20.63 42.72 25.16
N SER A 3 20.41 42.14 26.35
CA SER A 3 20.18 40.69 26.50
C SER A 3 18.78 40.25 26.02
N LYS A 4 17.72 41.06 26.25
CA LYS A 4 16.36 40.73 25.79
C LYS A 4 16.22 40.75 24.27
N GLN A 5 16.93 41.66 23.58
CA GLN A 5 17.01 41.68 22.12
C GLN A 5 17.71 40.44 21.56
N ILE A 6 18.79 39.98 22.21
CA ILE A 6 19.52 38.77 21.78
C ILE A 6 18.63 37.52 21.91
N ILE A 7 17.85 37.40 22.99
CA ILE A 7 16.95 36.25 23.20
C ILE A 7 15.84 36.23 22.16
N ILE A 8 15.21 37.38 21.86
CA ILE A 8 14.16 37.46 20.84
C ILE A 8 14.73 37.18 19.45
N MET A 9 15.92 37.69 19.13
CA MET A 9 16.62 37.42 17.88
C MET A 9 16.96 35.93 17.71
N LEU A 10 17.41 35.28 18.79
CA LEU A 10 17.71 33.85 18.82
C LEU A 10 16.44 33.01 18.65
N LEU A 11 15.34 33.38 19.34
CA LEU A 11 14.06 32.66 19.25
C LEU A 11 13.44 32.78 17.85
N SER A 12 13.52 33.95 17.20
CA SER A 12 13.09 34.11 15.82
C SER A 12 13.92 33.28 14.84
N PHE A 13 15.23 33.15 15.06
CA PHE A 13 16.11 32.32 14.22
C PHE A 13 15.74 30.83 14.31
N ILE A 14 15.41 30.32 15.50
CA ILE A 14 15.00 28.92 15.70
C ILE A 14 13.68 28.62 14.97
N ILE A 15 12.72 29.56 14.98
CA ILE A 15 11.43 29.38 14.28
C ILE A 15 11.63 29.43 12.75
N LEU A 16 12.52 30.29 12.23
CA LEU A 16 12.86 30.31 10.80
C LEU A 16 13.58 29.02 10.34
N PHE A 17 14.44 28.42 11.16
CA PHE A 17 15.06 27.12 10.86
C PHE A 17 14.08 25.94 10.97
N ALA A 18 13.09 26.00 11.87
CA ALA A 18 12.09 24.96 12.02
C ALA A 18 11.09 24.90 10.85
N ILE A 19 10.78 26.03 10.19
CA ILE A 19 9.95 26.06 8.98
C ILE A 19 10.76 25.63 7.73
N SER A 20 12.09 25.69 7.80
CA SER A 20 12.99 25.22 6.73
C SER A 20 13.28 23.72 6.77
N CYS A 21 12.66 22.95 7.68
CA CYS A 21 12.41 21.52 7.45
C CYS A 21 11.14 21.35 6.59
N LYS A 22 11.09 22.09 5.48
CA LYS A 22 10.33 21.66 4.33
C LYS A 22 11.05 20.42 3.82
N ASN A 23 10.28 19.35 3.74
CA ASN A 23 10.61 18.01 3.29
C ASN A 23 11.53 18.01 2.05
N ASP A 24 12.83 18.21 2.26
CA ASP A 24 13.86 17.79 1.33
C ASP A 24 14.09 16.31 1.63
N ASP A 25 13.64 15.49 0.68
CA ASP A 25 13.91 14.08 0.53
C ASP A 25 15.14 13.62 1.33
N LYS A 26 14.92 13.03 2.51
CA LYS A 26 15.95 12.18 3.12
C LYS A 26 15.85 10.79 2.51
N THR A 27 16.31 10.68 1.27
CA THR A 27 17.00 9.48 0.83
C THR A 27 18.39 9.49 1.50
N GLY A 28 18.61 8.50 2.37
CA GLY A 28 19.95 8.07 2.79
C GLY A 28 20.53 8.74 4.03
N GLY A 29 20.68 7.97 5.11
CA GLY A 29 21.53 8.36 6.23
C GLY A 29 21.30 7.58 7.51
N GLY A 30 21.67 6.30 7.55
CA GLY A 30 21.73 5.53 8.80
C GLY A 30 22.25 4.12 8.56
N SER A 31 23.44 3.83 9.07
CA SER A 31 24.13 2.54 8.97
C SER A 31 23.27 1.38 9.49
N GLY A 32 22.99 0.42 8.61
CA GLY A 32 22.31 -0.84 8.94
C GLY A 32 21.49 -1.33 7.77
N ASP A 33 22.15 -1.87 6.75
CA ASP A 33 21.55 -2.72 5.71
C ASP A 33 20.31 -2.13 5.00
N ILE A 34 20.48 -1.01 4.27
CA ILE A 34 19.49 -0.64 3.25
C ILE A 34 19.67 -1.64 2.11
N VAL A 35 18.90 -2.72 2.13
CA VAL A 35 18.76 -3.60 0.97
C VAL A 35 18.17 -2.75 -0.15
N GLU A 36 18.86 -2.65 -1.29
CA GLU A 36 18.35 -1.94 -2.47
C GLU A 36 16.94 -2.44 -2.81
N GLY A 37 15.97 -1.52 -2.87
CA GLY A 37 14.58 -1.83 -3.21
C GLY A 37 13.55 -1.35 -2.20
N TYR A 38 13.88 -1.11 -0.93
CA TYR A 38 12.91 -0.59 0.04
C TYR A 38 12.73 0.93 -0.09
N THR A 39 11.48 1.38 -0.27
CA THR A 39 11.15 2.81 -0.41
C THR A 39 9.88 3.15 0.36
N HIS A 40 9.80 4.36 0.91
CA HIS A 40 8.55 4.93 1.43
C HIS A 40 7.76 5.69 0.34
N SER A 41 8.26 5.65 -0.90
CA SER A 41 7.70 6.24 -2.11
C SER A 41 6.94 5.19 -2.94
N ASN A 42 6.44 5.57 -4.12
CA ASN A 42 5.74 4.67 -5.04
C ASN A 42 4.38 4.13 -4.55
N HIS A 43 3.70 4.91 -3.71
CA HIS A 43 2.29 4.65 -3.41
C HIS A 43 1.46 4.71 -4.70
N PRO A 44 0.46 3.83 -4.88
CA PRO A 44 -0.56 4.03 -5.89
C PRO A 44 -1.22 5.42 -5.72
N PRO A 45 -1.67 6.07 -6.81
CA PRO A 45 -2.45 7.29 -6.72
C PRO A 45 -3.68 7.16 -5.80
N ILE A 46 -4.01 8.23 -5.07
CA ILE A 46 -5.24 8.27 -4.27
C ILE A 46 -6.45 8.10 -5.19
N GLY A 47 -7.39 7.24 -4.79
CA GLY A 47 -8.64 7.05 -5.53
C GLY A 47 -9.24 5.66 -5.35
N SER A 48 -10.30 5.42 -6.11
CA SER A 48 -11.00 4.15 -6.15
C SER A 48 -10.48 3.32 -7.33
N TYR A 49 -10.38 2.02 -7.12
CA TYR A 49 -9.91 1.05 -8.09
C TYR A 49 -10.89 -0.12 -8.17
N VAL A 50 -11.11 -0.63 -9.38
CA VAL A 50 -12.03 -1.73 -9.64
C VAL A 50 -11.45 -2.68 -10.68
N SER A 51 -11.88 -3.93 -10.64
CA SER A 51 -11.59 -4.87 -11.72
C SER A 51 -12.60 -4.67 -12.87
N VAL A 52 -12.10 -4.68 -14.11
CA VAL A 52 -12.92 -4.53 -15.33
C VAL A 52 -12.65 -5.71 -16.25
N PHE A 53 -13.72 -6.38 -16.65
CA PHE A 53 -13.65 -7.57 -17.49
C PHE A 53 -14.46 -7.37 -18.77
N SER A 54 -13.99 -8.01 -19.85
CA SER A 54 -14.76 -8.12 -21.08
C SER A 54 -15.80 -9.23 -20.94
N ASN A 55 -17.04 -8.96 -21.32
CA ASN A 55 -18.06 -9.99 -21.49
C ASN A 55 -17.90 -10.66 -22.87
N ALA A 56 -18.64 -11.76 -23.08
CA ALA A 56 -18.60 -12.53 -24.33
C ALA A 56 -19.08 -11.74 -25.57
N GLN A 57 -19.70 -10.58 -25.37
CA GLN A 57 -20.21 -9.69 -26.41
C GLN A 57 -19.30 -8.46 -26.63
N GLY A 58 -18.13 -8.40 -25.98
CA GLY A 58 -17.18 -7.30 -26.10
C GLY A 58 -17.54 -6.04 -25.30
N GLY A 59 -18.60 -6.09 -24.49
CA GLY A 59 -18.91 -5.06 -23.50
C GLY A 59 -18.02 -5.19 -22.26
N LEU A 60 -17.79 -4.08 -21.57
CA LEU A 60 -17.06 -4.07 -20.30
C LEU A 60 -18.03 -4.18 -19.13
N TYR A 61 -17.69 -4.99 -18.13
CA TYR A 61 -18.38 -5.00 -16.85
C TYR A 61 -17.40 -4.78 -15.70
N THR A 62 -17.83 -3.97 -14.73
CA THR A 62 -17.08 -3.70 -13.50
C THR A 62 -17.43 -4.77 -12.46
N ASN A 63 -16.44 -5.43 -11.91
CA ASN A 63 -16.63 -6.35 -10.79
C ASN A 63 -16.58 -5.55 -9.48
N THR A 64 -17.74 -5.43 -8.82
CA THR A 64 -17.86 -4.72 -7.54
C THR A 64 -17.47 -5.56 -6.33
N ASN A 65 -17.17 -6.86 -6.54
CA ASN A 65 -16.65 -7.76 -5.49
C ASN A 65 -15.12 -7.67 -5.35
N GLU A 66 -14.45 -6.99 -6.28
CA GLU A 66 -13.01 -6.78 -6.29
C GLU A 66 -12.74 -5.28 -6.43
N THR A 67 -12.38 -4.65 -5.32
CA THR A 67 -12.19 -3.20 -5.26
C THR A 67 -10.99 -2.83 -4.40
N ALA A 68 -10.44 -1.65 -4.63
CA ALA A 68 -9.54 -0.99 -3.70
C ALA A 68 -9.89 0.50 -3.61
N THR A 69 -9.59 1.10 -2.47
CA THR A 69 -9.60 2.53 -2.23
C THR A 69 -8.29 2.87 -1.57
N VAL A 70 -7.56 3.80 -2.19
CA VAL A 70 -6.24 4.21 -1.73
C VAL A 70 -6.35 5.58 -1.06
N LYS A 71 -5.82 5.68 0.15
CA LYS A 71 -5.66 6.92 0.91
C LYS A 71 -4.24 7.02 1.43
N ILE A 72 -3.69 8.23 1.46
CA ILE A 72 -2.40 8.49 2.10
C ILE A 72 -2.66 9.24 3.41
N VAL A 73 -2.22 8.67 4.53
CA VAL A 73 -2.40 9.22 5.88
C VAL A 73 -1.05 9.18 6.59
N ASP A 74 -0.57 10.35 7.02
CA ASP A 74 0.74 10.50 7.70
C ASP A 74 1.91 9.86 6.94
N GLY A 75 1.86 9.87 5.61
CA GLY A 75 2.88 9.28 4.72
C GLY A 75 2.69 7.79 4.42
N ASN A 76 1.82 7.10 5.16
CA ASN A 76 1.50 5.69 4.93
C ASN A 76 0.41 5.53 3.88
N CYS A 77 0.43 4.43 3.14
CA CYS A 77 -0.60 4.10 2.16
C CYS A 77 -1.60 3.11 2.76
N ASN A 78 -2.82 3.58 2.94
CA ASN A 78 -3.94 2.78 3.36
C ASN A 78 -4.73 2.32 2.14
N ILE A 79 -4.87 1.00 1.99
CA ILE A 79 -5.55 0.34 0.88
C ILE A 79 -6.66 -0.54 1.47
N THR A 80 -7.90 -0.14 1.22
CA THR A 80 -9.10 -0.83 1.73
C THR A 80 -9.96 -1.29 0.57
N GLY A 81 -10.65 -2.41 0.68
CA GLY A 81 -11.58 -2.80 -0.37
C GLY A 81 -12.16 -4.19 -0.20
N LYS A 82 -12.63 -4.75 -1.32
CA LYS A 82 -13.21 -6.10 -1.39
C LYS A 82 -12.35 -7.02 -2.21
N ILE A 83 -12.29 -8.29 -1.80
CA ILE A 83 -11.52 -9.33 -2.45
C ILE A 83 -12.34 -10.62 -2.54
N SER A 84 -12.26 -11.33 -3.67
CA SER A 84 -13.04 -12.55 -3.90
C SER A 84 -12.20 -13.82 -3.81
N SER A 85 -12.87 -14.92 -3.44
CA SER A 85 -12.26 -16.24 -3.35
C SER A 85 -11.74 -16.74 -4.70
N VAL A 86 -10.56 -17.36 -4.68
CA VAL A 86 -9.95 -18.03 -5.83
C VAL A 86 -10.31 -19.50 -5.83
N GLY A 87 -11.00 -19.94 -6.89
CA GLY A 87 -11.44 -21.33 -7.03
C GLY A 87 -12.61 -21.70 -6.12
N GLY A 88 -13.19 -22.88 -6.37
CA GLY A 88 -14.39 -23.38 -5.68
C GLY A 88 -15.71 -23.09 -6.41
N ASN A 89 -16.79 -23.70 -5.93
CA ASN A 89 -18.13 -23.62 -6.55
C ASN A 89 -18.97 -22.44 -6.03
N THR A 90 -18.52 -21.74 -4.99
CA THR A 90 -19.27 -20.66 -4.34
C THR A 90 -18.34 -19.47 -4.16
N LEU A 91 -18.75 -18.33 -4.71
CA LEU A 91 -18.05 -17.06 -4.54
C LEU A 91 -18.18 -16.60 -3.09
N SER A 92 -17.04 -16.40 -2.43
CA SER A 92 -16.93 -15.69 -1.16
C SER A 92 -16.24 -14.35 -1.39
N VAL A 93 -16.64 -13.33 -0.63
CA VAL A 93 -16.08 -11.97 -0.71
C VAL A 93 -15.72 -11.52 0.70
N LEU A 94 -14.51 -11.00 0.87
CA LEU A 94 -14.03 -10.42 2.12
C LEU A 94 -13.74 -8.93 1.94
N ASP A 95 -13.95 -8.18 3.00
CA ASP A 95 -13.37 -6.85 3.13
C ASP A 95 -11.91 -6.98 3.62
N TYR A 96 -11.06 -6.08 3.16
CA TYR A 96 -9.69 -5.97 3.63
C TYR A 96 -9.29 -4.52 3.94
N ASN A 97 -8.35 -4.36 4.86
CA ASN A 97 -7.79 -3.07 5.25
C ASN A 97 -6.30 -3.21 5.55
N ILE A 98 -5.48 -2.80 4.57
CA ILE A 98 -4.03 -2.89 4.57
C ILE A 98 -3.44 -1.50 4.76
N THR A 99 -2.41 -1.39 5.60
CA THR A 99 -1.58 -0.18 5.71
C THR A 99 -0.14 -0.53 5.36
N VAL A 100 0.36 0.07 4.29
CA VAL A 100 1.74 -0.06 3.80
C VAL A 100 2.58 1.09 4.36
N THR A 101 3.64 0.73 5.09
CA THR A 101 4.62 1.69 5.65
C THR A 101 5.87 1.77 4.78
N SER A 102 6.24 0.68 4.10
CA SER A 102 7.27 0.69 3.06
C SER A 102 6.93 -0.27 1.93
N TRP A 103 7.33 0.10 0.71
CA TRP A 103 7.26 -0.74 -0.47
C TRP A 103 8.63 -1.35 -0.75
N TYR A 104 8.64 -2.58 -1.25
CA TYR A 104 9.82 -3.14 -1.89
C TYR A 104 9.64 -3.12 -3.41
N THR A 105 10.49 -2.37 -4.09
CA THR A 105 10.66 -2.37 -5.54
C THR A 105 11.76 -3.37 -5.90
N HIS A 106 11.43 -4.38 -6.69
CA HIS A 106 12.40 -5.40 -7.07
C HIS A 106 13.48 -4.79 -8.00
N PRO A 107 14.79 -5.01 -7.78
CA PRO A 107 15.85 -4.38 -8.59
C PRO A 107 15.76 -4.72 -10.08
N ASN A 108 15.41 -5.97 -10.40
CA ASN A 108 15.20 -6.42 -11.79
C ASN A 108 13.78 -6.13 -12.36
N ILE A 109 12.84 -5.66 -11.54
CA ILE A 109 11.44 -5.39 -11.94
C ILE A 109 11.04 -4.05 -11.33
N SER A 110 11.62 -2.98 -11.85
CA SER A 110 11.52 -1.62 -11.28
C SER A 110 10.11 -1.03 -11.29
N TYR A 111 9.20 -1.59 -12.09
CA TYR A 111 7.80 -1.15 -12.15
C TYR A 111 6.91 -1.82 -11.08
N LEU A 112 7.40 -2.86 -10.40
CA LEU A 112 6.60 -3.65 -9.47
C LEU A 112 7.01 -3.35 -8.02
N ASN A 113 6.07 -2.77 -7.28
CA ASN A 113 6.21 -2.48 -5.86
C ASN A 113 5.37 -3.48 -5.06
N ARG A 114 5.93 -4.05 -4.00
CA ARG A 114 5.25 -5.07 -3.19
C ARG A 114 5.40 -4.83 -1.70
N ALA A 115 4.36 -5.15 -0.94
CA ALA A 115 4.39 -5.15 0.52
C ALA A 115 3.50 -6.28 1.09
N GLY A 116 3.80 -6.76 2.29
CA GLY A 116 3.01 -7.80 2.95
C GLY A 116 3.85 -8.85 3.67
N THR A 117 3.27 -10.04 3.84
CA THR A 117 3.85 -11.14 4.62
C THR A 117 4.16 -12.39 3.81
N LEU A 118 3.87 -12.39 2.50
CA LEU A 118 4.20 -13.52 1.62
C LEU A 118 5.72 -13.72 1.59
N GLY A 119 6.19 -14.98 1.72
CA GLY A 119 7.62 -15.29 1.78
C GLY A 119 8.42 -14.71 0.61
N GLY A 120 9.58 -14.11 0.91
CA GLY A 120 10.44 -13.43 -0.06
C GLY A 120 10.83 -12.03 0.42
N VAL A 121 11.17 -11.15 -0.54
CA VAL A 121 11.52 -9.75 -0.25
C VAL A 121 10.31 -8.87 -0.59
N TYR A 122 9.73 -8.26 0.45
CA TYR A 122 8.52 -7.45 0.45
C TYR A 122 8.71 -6.26 1.38
N GLY A 123 8.07 -5.14 1.04
CA GLY A 123 7.98 -3.98 1.91
C GLY A 123 7.09 -4.26 3.12
N GLU A 124 7.17 -3.37 4.10
CA GLU A 124 6.44 -3.49 5.35
C GLU A 124 4.97 -3.06 5.20
N ALA A 125 4.07 -3.95 5.62
CA ALA A 125 2.65 -3.66 5.71
C ALA A 125 2.00 -4.38 6.89
N THR A 126 0.89 -3.83 7.35
CA THR A 126 -0.01 -4.44 8.32
C THR A 126 -1.40 -4.59 7.72
N ILE A 127 -2.20 -5.48 8.29
CA ILE A 127 -3.57 -5.72 7.89
C ILE A 127 -4.45 -5.85 9.12
N THR A 128 -5.60 -5.19 9.10
CA THR A 128 -6.56 -5.17 10.23
C THR A 128 -7.85 -5.89 9.88
N GLU A 129 -8.13 -6.06 8.59
CA GLU A 129 -9.25 -6.84 8.07
C GLU A 129 -8.77 -7.70 6.89
N PRO A 130 -9.17 -8.98 6.79
CA PRO A 130 -9.92 -9.73 7.78
C PRO A 130 -9.12 -9.92 9.09
N ALA A 131 -9.79 -10.28 10.17
CA ALA A 131 -9.14 -10.44 11.48
C ALA A 131 -7.97 -11.44 11.42
N SER A 132 -6.87 -11.12 12.11
CA SER A 132 -5.61 -11.86 12.00
C SER A 132 -5.68 -13.32 12.45
N SER A 133 -6.64 -13.70 13.30
CA SER A 133 -6.75 -15.06 13.85
C SER A 133 -6.98 -16.15 12.81
N THR A 134 -7.46 -15.78 11.62
CA THR A 134 -7.64 -16.70 10.49
C THR A 134 -6.74 -16.36 9.32
N LEU A 135 -5.89 -15.34 9.41
CA LEU A 135 -5.06 -14.89 8.30
C LEU A 135 -3.67 -15.54 8.37
N ASP A 136 -3.30 -16.25 7.31
CA ASP A 136 -1.97 -16.86 7.19
C ASP A 136 -0.99 -15.90 6.50
N TYR A 137 -1.38 -15.34 5.36
CA TYR A 137 -0.61 -14.30 4.69
C TYR A 137 -1.49 -13.30 3.95
N PHE A 138 -0.88 -12.15 3.64
CA PHE A 138 -1.38 -11.23 2.65
C PHE A 138 -0.22 -10.60 1.87
N ASN A 139 -0.49 -10.14 0.66
CA ASN A 139 0.39 -9.21 -0.04
C ASN A 139 -0.42 -8.24 -0.89
N VAL A 140 0.17 -7.08 -1.11
CA VAL A 140 -0.31 -6.08 -2.04
C VAL A 140 0.81 -5.73 -3.02
N GLU A 141 0.44 -5.57 -4.27
CA GLU A 141 1.33 -5.19 -5.36
C GLU A 141 0.79 -3.96 -6.07
N TYR A 142 1.70 -3.10 -6.50
CA TYR A 142 1.41 -1.96 -7.35
C TYR A 142 2.34 -1.97 -8.57
N ASP A 143 1.74 -2.11 -9.75
CA ASP A 143 2.41 -2.01 -11.04
C ASP A 143 2.32 -0.57 -11.55
N THR A 144 3.47 0.12 -11.63
CA THR A 144 3.52 1.53 -12.07
C THR A 144 3.31 1.69 -13.58
N THR A 145 3.56 0.65 -14.37
CA THR A 145 3.37 0.68 -15.83
C THR A 145 1.89 0.63 -16.16
N SER A 146 1.21 -0.36 -15.59
CA SER A 146 -0.22 -0.59 -15.84
C SER A 146 -1.12 0.17 -14.87
N GLN A 147 -0.53 0.87 -13.90
CA GLN A 147 -1.19 1.64 -12.83
C GLN A 147 -2.26 0.85 -12.10
N SER A 148 -1.98 -0.43 -11.83
CA SER A 148 -2.93 -1.34 -11.20
C SER A 148 -2.46 -1.88 -9.87
N ILE A 149 -3.44 -2.22 -9.05
CA ILE A 149 -3.25 -2.80 -7.73
C ILE A 149 -3.69 -4.26 -7.79
N SER A 150 -2.88 -5.13 -7.21
CA SER A 150 -3.27 -6.53 -6.95
C SER A 150 -3.16 -6.80 -5.46
N VAL A 151 -4.17 -7.47 -4.90
CA VAL A 151 -4.20 -7.87 -3.50
C VAL A 151 -4.47 -9.37 -3.44
N SER A 152 -3.72 -10.07 -2.60
CA SER A 152 -3.86 -11.51 -2.37
C SER A 152 -3.83 -11.82 -0.88
N LEU A 153 -4.73 -12.70 -0.43
CA LEU A 153 -4.83 -13.15 0.96
C LEU A 153 -5.02 -14.66 1.01
N ARG A 154 -4.50 -15.29 2.06
CA ARG A 154 -4.89 -16.65 2.45
C ARG A 154 -5.40 -16.63 3.88
N THR A 155 -6.56 -17.24 4.06
CA THR A 155 -7.11 -17.54 5.37
C THR A 155 -7.08 -19.04 5.65
N THR A 156 -6.93 -19.43 6.90
CA THR A 156 -6.81 -20.82 7.37
C THR A 156 -7.85 -21.12 8.47
N PRO A 157 -9.16 -20.93 8.21
CA PRO A 157 -10.19 -21.30 9.17
C PRO A 157 -10.25 -22.82 9.40
N ALA A 158 -10.97 -23.25 10.44
CA ALA A 158 -11.12 -24.68 10.76
C ALA A 158 -11.74 -25.52 9.62
N SER A 159 -12.46 -24.88 8.70
CA SER A 159 -13.04 -25.52 7.50
C SER A 159 -12.04 -25.80 6.38
N GLY A 160 -10.77 -25.39 6.53
CA GLY A 160 -9.72 -25.50 5.53
C GLY A 160 -9.36 -24.17 4.87
N ASP A 161 -8.22 -24.18 4.18
CA ASP A 161 -7.62 -22.98 3.59
C ASP A 161 -8.50 -22.35 2.51
N GLN A 162 -8.53 -21.03 2.49
CA GLN A 162 -9.20 -20.25 1.46
C GLN A 162 -8.29 -19.16 0.94
N TYR A 163 -8.19 -19.08 -0.38
CA TYR A 163 -7.38 -18.10 -1.10
C TYR A 163 -8.30 -17.02 -1.67
N TYR A 164 -7.86 -15.78 -1.61
CA TYR A 164 -8.59 -14.62 -2.10
C TYR A 164 -7.66 -13.78 -2.97
N SER A 165 -8.16 -13.26 -4.08
CA SER A 165 -7.42 -12.35 -4.96
C SER A 165 -8.33 -11.28 -5.55
N ALA A 166 -7.80 -10.08 -5.69
CA ALA A 166 -8.33 -9.02 -6.55
C ALA A 166 -7.16 -8.57 -7.41
N LEU A 167 -7.26 -8.80 -8.71
CA LEU A 167 -6.13 -8.64 -9.64
C LEU A 167 -6.41 -7.53 -10.64
N ASP A 168 -5.35 -6.83 -11.01
CA ASP A 168 -5.37 -5.77 -12.04
C ASP A 168 -6.45 -4.70 -11.80
N LEU A 169 -6.64 -4.30 -10.54
CA LEU A 169 -7.58 -3.25 -10.19
C LEU A 169 -7.12 -1.93 -10.81
N LYS A 170 -7.93 -1.35 -11.70
CA LYS A 170 -7.64 -0.08 -12.38
C LYS A 170 -8.34 1.08 -11.69
N ARG A 171 -7.67 2.23 -11.64
CA ARG A 171 -8.23 3.45 -11.08
C ARG A 171 -9.45 3.90 -11.88
N VAL A 172 -10.51 4.31 -11.17
CA VAL A 172 -11.70 4.94 -11.73
C VAL A 172 -11.57 6.44 -11.51
N GLU A 173 -11.76 7.23 -12.57
CA GLU A 173 -11.75 8.69 -12.53
C GLU A 173 -13.08 9.28 -12.03
#